data_AF-A0A7K0C3J7-F1
#
_entry.id   AF-A0A7K0C3J7-F1
#
_cell.length_a   1.000
_cell.length_b   1.000
_cell.length_c   1.000
_cell.angle_alpha   90.00
_cell.angle_beta   90.00
_cell.angle_gamma   90.00
#
_symmetry.space_group_name_H-M   'P 1'
#
loop_
_entity.id
_entity.type
_entity.pdbx_description
1 polymer ?
#
loop_
_entity_poly.entity_id
_entity_poly.type
_entity_poly.pdbx_seq_one_letter_code
_entity_poly.pdbx_strand_id
1 'polypeptide(L)'
;MFALLSDPTRLHLLWLLAEGEADVTTLVEASGAARPAVSQHLAKLRLAGLVQFRKEGRHAVYSLRDGHLRSLVLEALSHADHKVTGEPWHS
;
A
#
# COMPACT_ATOMS: atom_id res chain seq x y z
N MET A 1 9.01 9.74 -8.87
CA MET A 1 8.67 9.33 -7.48
C MET A 1 7.17 9.47 -7.19
N PHE A 2 6.53 10.62 -7.47
CA PHE A 2 5.09 10.83 -7.26
C PHE A 2 4.14 9.94 -8.09
N ALA A 3 4.52 9.51 -9.30
CA ALA A 3 3.70 8.60 -10.11
C ALA A 3 3.44 7.24 -9.44
N LEU A 4 4.32 6.80 -8.53
CA LEU A 4 4.15 5.53 -7.83
C LEU A 4 2.97 5.58 -6.83
N LEU A 5 2.60 6.77 -6.35
CA LEU A 5 1.48 6.98 -5.41
C LEU A 5 0.19 7.42 -6.13
N SER A 6 0.19 7.60 -7.46
CA SER A 6 -0.99 8.07 -8.20
C SER A 6 -1.98 6.97 -8.59
N ASP A 7 -1.73 5.72 -8.17
CA ASP A 7 -2.57 4.56 -8.52
C ASP A 7 -3.32 4.11 -7.27
N PRO A 8 -4.66 4.11 -7.31
CA PRO A 8 -5.48 3.85 -6.14
C PRO A 8 -5.26 2.44 -5.59
N THR A 9 -5.01 1.45 -6.44
CA THR A 9 -4.71 0.08 -6.00
C THR A 9 -3.39 0.01 -5.24
N ARG A 10 -2.34 0.70 -5.69
CA ARG A 10 -1.06 0.75 -4.95
C ARG A 10 -1.21 1.45 -3.60
N LEU A 11 -1.94 2.55 -3.54
CA LEU A 11 -2.21 3.25 -2.28
C LEU A 11 -2.99 2.35 -1.31
N HIS A 12 -4.02 1.68 -1.81
CA HIS A 12 -4.84 0.78 -1.00
C HIS A 12 -4.03 -0.42 -0.49
N LEU A 13 -3.16 -1.02 -1.31
CA LEU A 13 -2.25 -2.08 -0.86
C LEU A 13 -1.26 -1.60 0.21
N LEU A 14 -0.74 -0.37 0.09
CA LEU A 14 0.13 0.21 1.12
C LEU A 14 -0.63 0.48 2.42
N TRP A 15 -1.89 0.91 2.33
CA TRP A 15 -2.77 1.11 3.48
C TRP A 15 -3.06 -0.23 4.19
N LEU A 16 -3.45 -1.27 3.45
CA LEU A 16 -3.65 -2.62 4.00
C LEU A 16 -2.39 -3.14 4.71
N LEU A 17 -1.21 -2.95 4.09
CA LEU A 17 0.07 -3.34 4.69
C LEU A 17 0.51 -2.45 5.86
N ALA A 18 -0.12 -1.30 6.05
CA ALA A 18 0.08 -0.46 7.22
C ALA A 18 -0.64 -1.00 8.46
N GLU A 19 -1.78 -1.67 8.27
CA GLU A 19 -2.54 -2.33 9.33
C GLU A 19 -1.91 -3.65 9.78
N GLY A 20 -1.21 -4.33 8.87
CA GLY A 20 -0.50 -5.57 9.19
C GLY A 20 0.11 -6.21 7.95
N GLU A 21 0.99 -7.19 8.19
CA GLU A 21 1.54 -8.00 7.11
C GLU A 21 0.50 -8.97 6.54
N ALA A 22 0.55 -9.20 5.22
CA ALA A 22 -0.45 -9.99 4.53
C ALA A 22 0.14 -10.73 3.33
N ASP A 23 -0.44 -11.88 2.98
CA ASP A 23 -0.07 -12.60 1.76
C ASP A 23 -0.82 -12.06 0.53
N VAL A 24 -0.40 -12.50 -0.67
CA VAL A 24 -1.01 -12.05 -1.93
C VAL A 24 -2.49 -12.40 -2.02
N THR A 25 -2.93 -13.52 -1.43
CA THR A 25 -4.32 -13.94 -1.47
C THR A 25 -5.18 -13.03 -0.60
N THR A 26 -4.77 -12.75 0.63
CA THR A 26 -5.44 -11.80 1.53
C THR A 26 -5.51 -10.40 0.90
N LEU A 27 -4.43 -9.95 0.27
CA LEU A 27 -4.40 -8.64 -0.40
C LEU A 27 -5.32 -8.58 -1.63
N VAL A 28 -5.48 -9.67 -2.36
CA VAL A 28 -6.44 -9.77 -3.47
C VAL A 28 -7.87 -9.68 -2.97
N GLU A 29 -8.19 -10.42 -1.91
CA GLU A 29 -9.53 -10.42 -1.31
C GLU A 29 -9.89 -9.04 -0.74
N ALA A 30 -8.96 -8.41 -0.02
CA ALA A 30 -9.18 -7.10 0.60
C ALA A 30 -9.24 -5.96 -0.44
N SER A 31 -8.39 -5.99 -1.47
CA SER A 31 -8.34 -4.92 -2.48
C SER A 31 -9.40 -5.05 -3.59
N GLY A 32 -10.02 -6.22 -3.75
CA GLY A 32 -10.92 -6.53 -4.87
C GLY A 32 -10.24 -6.56 -6.25
N ALA A 33 -8.92 -6.38 -6.31
CA ALA A 33 -8.15 -6.35 -7.55
C ALA A 33 -7.71 -7.76 -7.97
N ALA A 34 -7.62 -7.98 -9.29
CA ALA A 34 -7.18 -9.28 -9.82
C ALA A 34 -5.76 -9.64 -9.36
N ARG A 35 -5.53 -10.92 -9.06
CA ARG A 35 -4.25 -11.44 -8.56
C ARG A 35 -3.01 -11.06 -9.38
N PRO A 36 -3.03 -11.06 -10.73
CA PRO A 36 -1.91 -10.58 -11.53
C PRO A 36 -1.61 -9.09 -11.31
N ALA A 37 -2.66 -8.27 -11.14
CA ALA A 37 -2.51 -6.84 -10.88
C ALA A 37 -1.88 -6.60 -9.50
N VAL A 38 -2.41 -7.24 -8.44
CA VAL A 38 -1.84 -7.17 -7.08
C VAL A 38 -0.36 -7.58 -7.08
N SER A 39 -0.02 -8.70 -7.72
CA SER A 39 1.37 -9.16 -7.81
C SER A 39 2.27 -8.16 -8.54
N GLN A 40 1.79 -7.57 -9.64
CA GLN A 40 2.54 -6.55 -10.39
C GLN A 40 2.75 -5.28 -9.56
N HIS A 41 1.73 -4.85 -8.82
CA HIS A 41 1.81 -3.69 -7.92
C HIS A 41 2.81 -3.94 -6.78
N LEU A 42 2.74 -5.10 -6.12
CA LEU A 42 3.70 -5.49 -5.07
C LEU A 42 5.13 -5.56 -5.61
N ALA A 43 5.34 -6.06 -6.82
CA ALA A 43 6.65 -6.05 -7.46
C ALA A 43 7.18 -4.62 -7.66
N LYS A 44 6.35 -3.69 -8.14
CA LYS A 44 6.71 -2.27 -8.30
C LYS A 44 7.02 -1.61 -6.95
N LEU A 45 6.19 -1.84 -5.94
CA LEU A 45 6.40 -1.32 -4.58
C LEU A 45 7.70 -1.86 -3.97
N ARG A 46 8.02 -3.14 -4.21
CA ARG A 46 9.27 -3.77 -3.76
C ARG A 46 10.48 -3.16 -4.46
N LEU A 47 10.40 -2.96 -5.77
CA LEU A 47 11.47 -2.30 -6.54
C LEU A 47 11.70 -0.86 -6.07
N ALA A 48 10.65 -0.17 -5.62
CA ALA A 48 10.74 1.14 -5.01
C ALA A 48 11.20 1.13 -3.54
N GLY A 49 11.41 -0.04 -2.94
CA GLY A 49 11.85 -0.18 -1.55
C GLY A 49 10.77 0.12 -0.50
N LEU A 50 9.50 0.19 -0.88
CA LEU A 50 8.39 0.50 0.04
C LEU A 50 7.88 -0.71 0.81
N VAL A 51 7.96 -1.88 0.19
CA VAL A 51 7.56 -3.15 0.80
C VAL A 51 8.70 -4.15 0.75
N GLN A 52 8.66 -5.07 1.69
CA GLN A 52 9.47 -6.27 1.69
C GLN A 52 8.56 -7.50 1.80
N PHE A 53 9.13 -8.68 1.62
CA PHE A 53 8.40 -9.91 1.89
C PHE A 53 9.32 -10.93 2.55
N ARG A 54 8.72 -11.84 3.29
CA ARG A 54 9.34 -13.10 3.73
C ARG A 54 8.59 -14.28 3.13
N LYS A 55 9.28 -15.41 2.98
CA LYS A 55 8.61 -16.67 2.63
C LYS A 55 8.11 -17.33 3.91
N GLU A 56 6.83 -17.70 3.90
CA GLU A 56 6.18 -18.44 4.97
C GLU A 56 5.56 -19.71 4.36
N GLY A 57 6.30 -20.82 4.44
CA GLY A 57 5.98 -22.04 3.71
C GLY A 57 5.94 -21.80 2.19
N ARG A 58 4.74 -21.94 1.60
CA ARG A 58 4.49 -21.72 0.16
C ARG A 58 4.06 -20.29 -0.17
N HIS A 59 3.83 -19.46 0.85
CA HIS A 59 3.26 -18.12 0.70
C HIS A 59 4.36 -17.07 0.83
N ALA A 60 4.18 -15.95 0.13
CA ALA A 60 4.98 -14.74 0.33
C ALA A 60 4.13 -13.77 1.15
N VAL A 61 4.59 -13.48 2.37
CA VAL A 61 3.96 -12.54 3.29
C VAL A 61 4.67 -11.20 3.15
N TYR A 62 3.91 -10.18 2.75
CA TYR A 62 4.40 -8.83 2.50
C TYR A 62 4.21 -7.95 3.72
N SER A 63 5.12 -7.01 3.92
CA SER A 63 5.03 -5.96 4.94
C SER A 63 5.62 -4.65 4.44
N LEU A 64 5.20 -3.53 5.04
CA LEU A 64 5.88 -2.25 4.81
C LEU A 64 7.32 -2.34 5.31
N ARG A 65 8.23 -1.74 4.54
CA ARG A 65 9.62 -1.64 4.96
C ARG A 65 9.75 -0.49 5.96
N ASP A 66 10.25 -0.79 7.16
CA ASP A 66 10.42 0.22 8.20
C ASP A 66 11.45 1.30 7.81
N GLY A 67 11.15 2.54 8.17
CA GLY A 67 12.05 3.68 7.96
C GLY A 67 11.31 4.99 7.68
N HIS A 68 12.08 6.06 7.52
CA HIS A 68 11.59 7.43 7.27
C HIS A 68 10.61 7.50 6.08
N LEU A 69 10.82 6.67 5.06
CA LEU A 69 9.96 6.60 3.89
C LEU A 69 8.56 6.06 4.18
N ARG A 70 8.42 5.13 5.15
CA ARG A 70 7.11 4.63 5.60
C ARG A 70 6.30 5.78 6.20
N SER A 71 6.89 6.55 7.11
CA SER A 71 6.24 7.71 7.73
C SER A 71 5.83 8.74 6.69
N LEU A 72 6.71 9.08 5.74
CA LEU A 72 6.39 10.01 4.66
C LEU A 72 5.26 9.53 3.76
N VAL A 73 5.21 8.24 3.42
CA VAL A 73 4.14 7.67 2.60
C VAL A 73 2.82 7.64 3.35
N LEU A 74 2.83 7.27 4.63
CA LEU A 74 1.63 7.28 5.48
C LEU A 74 1.11 8.70 5.72
N GLU A 75 2.01 9.67 5.92
CA GLU A 75 1.66 11.08 6.05
C GLU A 75 1.08 11.63 4.73
N ALA A 76 1.69 11.29 3.59
CA ALA A 76 1.17 11.67 2.27
C ALA A 76 -0.20 11.02 1.98
N LEU A 77 -0.41 9.77 2.39
CA LEU A 77 -1.69 9.06 2.30
C LEU A 77 -2.75 9.74 3.17
N SER A 78 -2.43 10.04 4.43
CA SER A 78 -3.32 10.73 5.36
C SER A 78 -3.69 12.14 4.88
N HIS A 79 -2.75 12.85 4.26
CA HIS A 79 -3.01 14.17 3.68
C HIS A 79 -3.85 14.10 2.39
N ALA A 80 -3.70 13.05 1.59
CA ALA A 80 -4.50 12.82 0.38
C ALA A 80 -5.95 12.43 0.73
N ASP A 81 -6.15 11.63 1.79
CA ASP A 81 -7.47 11.29 2.33
C ASP A 81 -8.23 12.55 2.79
N HIS A 82 -7.52 13.51 3.41
CA HIS A 82 -8.06 14.81 3.82
C HIS A 82 -8.47 15.74 2.67
N LYS A 83 -8.17 15.40 1.41
CA LYS A 83 -8.64 16.14 0.22
C LYS A 83 -9.78 15.45 -0.52
N VAL A 84 -10.20 14.26 -0.09
CA VAL A 84 -11.35 13.52 -0.67
C VAL A 84 -12.60 13.67 0.18
N THR A 85 -12.48 13.91 1.49
CA THR A 85 -13.59 14.36 2.35
C THR A 85 -13.70 15.88 2.28
N GLY A 86 -14.48 16.38 1.33
CA GLY A 86 -14.82 17.80 1.23
C GLY A 86 -15.67 18.29 2.40
N GLU A 87 -15.10 18.41 3.60
CA GLU A 87 -15.69 19.22 4.66
C GLU A 87 -15.05 20.62 4.63
N PRO A 88 -15.79 21.66 4.21
CA PRO A 88 -15.37 23.02 4.43
C PRO A 88 -15.33 23.29 5.93
N TRP A 89 -14.24 23.88 6.39
CA TRP A 89 -14.17 24.54 7.69
C TRP A 89 -15.33 25.53 7.79
N HIS A 90 -16.38 25.18 8.51
CA HIS A 90 -17.38 26.12 8.97
C HIS A 90 -17.07 26.55 10.39
N SER A 91 -16.73 27.85 10.49
CA SER A 91 -16.75 28.77 11.63
C SER A 91 -15.54 28.77 12.56
#